data_AF-H9FGH4-F1
#
_entry.id   AF-H9FGH4-F1
#
_cell.length_a   1.000
_cell.length_b   1.000
_cell.length_c   1.000
_cell.angle_alpha   90.00
_cell.angle_beta   90.00
_cell.angle_gamma   90.00
#
_symmetry.space_group_name_H-M   'P 1'
#
loop_
_entity.id
_entity.type
_entity.pdbx_description
1 polymer ?
#
loop_
_entity_poly.entity_id
_entity_poly.type
_entity_poly.pdbx_seq_one_letter_code
_entity_poly.pdbx_strand_id
1 'polypeptide(L)' 'VLDSALDRESMSAYELVVTARDGGSPSLWATASVSVEVADVNDNAPAFTQSEYTVFVKENNPPGCHIFT' A
#
# COMPACT_ATOMS: atom_id res chain seq x y z
N VAL A 1 6.75 -19.15 -9.12
CA VAL A 1 5.52 -18.48 -9.59
C VAL A 1 4.78 -18.03 -8.35
N LEU A 2 4.26 -16.81 -8.35
CA LEU A 2 3.46 -16.25 -7.26
C LEU A 2 2.01 -16.77 -7.39
N ASP A 3 1.36 -17.11 -6.28
CA ASP A 3 -0.01 -17.69 -6.31
C ASP A 3 -1.10 -16.65 -6.63
N SER A 4 -0.85 -15.37 -6.39
CA SER A 4 -1.76 -14.25 -6.67
C SER A 4 -0.99 -12.97 -6.97
N ALA A 5 -1.64 -11.93 -7.50
CA ALA A 5 -1.02 -10.62 -7.67
C ALA A 5 -0.63 -9.99 -6.33
N LEU A 6 0.42 -9.17 -6.32
CA LEU A 6 0.79 -8.32 -5.18
C LEU A 6 0.08 -6.99 -5.30
N ASP A 7 -0.41 -6.48 -4.17
CA ASP A 7 -1.04 -5.17 -4.04
C ASP A 7 -0.51 -4.54 -2.75
N ARG A 8 0.26 -3.46 -2.87
CA ARG A 8 0.93 -2.84 -1.73
C ARG A 8 -0.08 -2.18 -0.79
N GLU A 9 -1.14 -1.62 -1.34
CA GLU A 9 -2.24 -0.98 -0.60
C GLU A 9 -3.00 -2.00 0.25
N SER A 10 -3.02 -3.27 -0.17
CA SER A 10 -3.52 -4.38 0.64
C SER A 10 -2.47 -4.91 1.63
N MET A 11 -1.25 -5.19 1.16
CA MET A 11 -0.17 -5.73 1.99
C MET A 11 1.20 -5.26 1.50
N SER A 12 1.89 -4.49 2.35
CA SER A 12 3.17 -3.86 1.99
C SER A 12 4.40 -4.74 2.23
N ALA A 13 4.30 -5.77 3.07
CA ALA A 13 5.41 -6.65 3.38
C ALA A 13 4.96 -8.04 3.83
N TYR A 14 5.83 -9.03 3.59
CA TYR A 14 5.67 -10.41 4.04
C TYR A 14 6.91 -10.84 4.82
N GLU A 15 6.71 -11.49 5.96
CA GLU A 15 7.77 -12.16 6.70
C GLU A 15 7.58 -13.68 6.57
N LEU A 16 8.57 -14.34 5.98
CA LEU A 16 8.54 -15.78 5.73
C LEU A 16 9.62 -16.46 6.56
N VAL A 17 9.29 -17.63 7.12
CA VAL A 17 10.28 -18.52 7.73
C VAL A 17 10.44 -19.73 6.83
N VAL A 18 11.63 -19.89 6.26
CA VAL A 18 11.97 -21.02 5.39
C VAL A 18 12.66 -22.07 6.25
N THR A 19 12.17 -23.31 6.18
CA THR A 19 12.75 -24.46 6.89
C THR A 19 13.46 -25.38 5.91
N ALA A 20 14.75 -25.68 6.15
CA ALA A 20 15.51 -26.70 5.45
C ALA A 20 15.70 -27.92 6.36
N ARG A 21 15.51 -29.13 5.82
CA ARG A 21 15.65 -30.39 6.54
C ARG A 21 16.51 -31.35 5.74
N ASP A 22 17.44 -32.03 6.40
CA ASP A 22 18.28 -33.04 5.76
C ASP A 22 17.60 -34.42 5.69
N GLY A 23 18.17 -35.35 4.92
CA GLY A 23 17.72 -36.73 4.82
C GLY A 23 18.33 -37.69 5.85
N GLY A 24 18.95 -37.16 6.92
CA GLY A 24 19.67 -37.95 7.91
C GLY A 24 18.77 -38.79 8.83
N SER A 25 19.39 -39.66 9.64
CA SER A 25 18.72 -40.42 10.70
C SER A 25 19.59 -40.41 11.95
N PRO A 26 19.33 -39.54 12.94
CA PRO A 26 18.22 -38.58 13.00
C PRO A 26 18.40 -37.42 12.03
N SER A 27 17.28 -36.89 11.54
CA SER A 27 17.29 -35.76 10.61
C SER A 27 17.47 -34.44 11.35
N LEU A 28 18.35 -33.58 10.83
CA LEU A 28 18.54 -32.21 11.29
C LEU A 28 17.77 -31.23 10.42
N TRP A 29 17.44 -30.08 11.00
CA TRP A 29 16.76 -28.99 10.30
C TRP A 29 17.25 -27.63 10.79
N ALA A 30 17.10 -26.63 9.93
CA ALA A 30 17.42 -25.24 10.21
C ALA A 30 16.37 -24.32 9.59
N THR A 31 16.23 -23.12 10.13
CA THR A 31 15.32 -22.09 9.62
C THR A 31 16.06 -20.81 9.24
N ALA A 32 15.48 -20.05 8.31
CA ALA A 32 15.92 -18.72 7.95
C ALA A 32 14.71 -17.80 7.76
N SER A 33 14.80 -16.57 8.26
CA SER A 33 13.78 -15.54 8.02
C SER A 33 14.05 -14.78 6.73
N VAL A 34 13.01 -14.51 5.96
CA VAL A 34 13.04 -13.75 4.71
C VAL A 34 12.00 -12.64 4.80
N SER A 35 12.45 -11.41 4.69
CA SER A 35 11.60 -10.22 4.59
C SER A 35 11.40 -9.85 3.12
N VAL A 36 10.16 -9.76 2.67
CA VAL A 36 9.80 -9.30 1.33
C VAL A 36 9.06 -7.99 1.45
N GLU A 37 9.59 -6.94 0.82
CA GLU A 37 8.93 -5.63 0.73
C GLU A 37 8.30 -5.47 -0.66
N VAL A 38 7.02 -5.11 -0.71
CA VAL A 38 6.30 -4.83 -1.94
C VAL A 38 6.58 -3.38 -2.34
N ALA A 39 7.25 -3.20 -3.49
CA ALA A 39 7.53 -1.88 -4.02
C ALA A 39 6.24 -1.16 -4.42
N ASP A 40 6.18 0.13 -4.12
CA ASP A 40 5.05 1.00 -4.47
C ASP A 40 4.99 1.28 -5.97
N VAL A 41 3.78 1.36 -6.48
CA VAL A 41 3.46 1.78 -7.85
C VAL A 41 2.36 2.83 -7.76
N ASN A 42 2.48 3.90 -8.54
CA ASN A 42 1.44 4.93 -8.59
C ASN A 42 0.25 4.49 -9.45
N ASP A 43 -0.56 3.57 -8.92
CA ASP A 43 -1.76 3.01 -9.56
C ASP A 43 -3.07 3.51 -8.92
N ASN A 44 -2.98 4.29 -7.84
CA ASN A 44 -4.12 4.89 -7.15
C ASN A 44 -4.33 6.34 -7.58
N ALA A 45 -5.31 6.57 -8.45
CA ALA A 45 -5.65 7.91 -8.92
C ALA A 45 -6.28 8.76 -7.78
N PRO A 46 -5.97 10.07 -7.69
CA PRO A 46 -6.64 10.96 -6.75
C PRO A 46 -8.15 11.00 -6.97
N ALA A 47 -8.91 11.08 -5.89
CA ALA A 47 -10.36 11.22 -5.92
C ALA A 47 -10.81 12.46 -5.14
N PHE A 48 -11.78 13.19 -5.68
CA PHE A 48 -12.44 14.26 -4.95
C PHE A 48 -13.25 13.67 -3.79
N THR A 49 -13.34 14.39 -2.67
CA THR A 49 -14.13 13.98 -1.50
C THR A 49 -15.63 14.04 -1.76
N GLN A 50 -16.07 14.90 -2.69
CA GLN A 50 -17.45 15.03 -3.11
C GLN A 50 -17.54 14.98 -4.64
N SER A 51 -18.67 14.50 -5.15
CA SER A 51 -18.95 14.52 -6.59
C SER A 51 -19.23 15.94 -7.11
N GLU A 52 -19.67 16.84 -6.23
CA GLU A 52 -19.95 18.24 -6.55
C GLU A 52 -19.66 19.10 -5.33
N TYR A 53 -19.11 20.29 -5.57
CA TYR A 53 -18.86 21.31 -4.55
C TYR A 53 -19.65 22.57 -4.90
N THR A 54 -20.59 22.95 -4.03
CA THR A 54 -21.40 24.17 -4.19
C THR A 54 -21.04 25.18 -3.11
N VAL A 55 -20.72 26.41 -3.51
CA VAL A 55 -20.30 27.48 -2.60
C VAL A 55 -20.95 28.80 -3.00
N PHE A 56 -21.39 29.58 -2.02
CA PHE A 56 -21.97 30.90 -2.22
C PHE A 56 -20.97 31.99 -1.86
N VAL A 57 -20.72 32.92 -2.79
CA VAL A 57 -19.71 33.97 -2.65
C VAL A 57 -20.40 35.34 -2.64
N LYS A 58 -19.93 36.25 -1.77
CA LYS A 58 -20.41 37.64 -1.74
C LYS A 58 -19.84 38.43 -2.92
N GLU A 59 -20.65 39.32 -3.50
CA GLU A 59 -20.30 40.12 -4.68
C GLU A 59 -19.04 41.00 -4.51
N ASN A 60 -18.79 41.51 -3.29
CA ASN A 60 -17.72 42.46 -2.99
C ASN A 60 -16.53 41.80 -2.28
N ASN A 61 -16.18 40.57 -2.65
CA ASN A 61 -15.03 39.88 -2.06
C ASN A 61 -13.70 40.51 -2.52
N PRO A 62 -12.71 40.66 -1.61
CA PRO A 62 -11.42 41.21 -1.98
C PRO A 62 -10.65 40.26 -2.93
N PRO A 63 -9.79 40.80 -3.81
CA PRO A 63 -8.93 39.98 -4.66
C PRO A 63 -8.08 39.00 -3.84
N GLY A 64 -8.03 37.73 -4.27
CA GLY A 64 -7.26 36.67 -3.59
C GLY A 64 -7.96 36.01 -2.40
N CYS A 65 -9.25 36.30 -2.16
CA CYS A 65 -10.01 35.63 -1.11
C CYS A 65 -10.16 34.12 -1.41
N HIS A 66 -9.69 33.28 -0.48
CA HIS A 66 -9.87 31.84 -0.55
C HIS A 66 -11.32 31.47 -0.23
N ILE A 67 -11.97 30.70 -1.12
CA ILE A 67 -13.42 30.43 -1.07
C ILE A 67 -13.74 29.03 -0.53
N PHE A 68 -12.93 28.02 -0.86
CA PHE A 68 -13.29 26.62 -0.61
C PHE A 68 -12.07 25.68 -0.64
N THR A 69 -12.12 24.59 0.12
CA THR A 69 -11.13 23.49 0.17
C THR A 69 -11.85 22.15 0.01
#